data_AF-A0A7C3B949-F1
#
_entry.id   AF-A0A7C3B949-F1
#
_cell.length_a   1.000
_cell.length_b   1.000
_cell.length_c   1.000
_cell.angle_alpha   90.00
_cell.angle_beta   90.00
_cell.angle_gamma   90.00
#
_symmetry.space_group_name_H-M   'P 1'
#
loop_
_entity.id
_entity.type
_entity.pdbx_description
1 polymer ?
#
loop_
_entity_poly.entity_id
_entity_poly.type
_entity_poly.pdbx_seq_one_letter_code
_entity_poly.pdbx_strand_id
1 'polypeptide(L)'
;FERWLEELDKRNLLGRAYILAGVAPLRSAHAAHYLNDHVPGIIVPQAIIDRLERAADPAEEGVQIALEIIDRLRHTPGISGVHIMAVGWESIVPRLIRDSGIERLTARLACEDEQTQELMHITLEKENGDNGQRPFEL
;
A
#
# COMPACT_ATOMS: atom_id res chain seq x y z
N PHE A 1 -15.17 2.62 -7.39
CA PHE A 1 -14.52 2.12 -6.17
C PHE A 1 -14.93 2.95 -4.95
N GLU A 2 -14.80 4.28 -4.98
CA GLU A 2 -15.20 5.19 -3.88
C GLU A 2 -16.64 4.96 -3.38
N ARG A 3 -17.64 4.94 -4.26
CA ARG A 3 -19.03 4.62 -3.90
C ARG A 3 -19.17 3.30 -3.13
N TRP A 4 -18.36 2.29 -3.45
CA TRP A 4 -18.38 1.02 -2.72
C TRP A 4 -17.79 1.17 -1.32
N LEU A 5 -16.71 1.95 -1.15
CA LEU A 5 -16.15 2.28 0.16
C LEU A 5 -17.13 3.10 1.02
N GLU A 6 -17.84 4.08 0.43
CA GLU A 6 -18.87 4.85 1.12
C GLU A 6 -19.98 3.95 1.68
N GLU A 7 -20.40 2.92 0.93
CA GLU A 7 -21.40 1.95 1.39
C GLU A 7 -20.86 1.05 2.52
N LEU A 8 -19.55 0.79 2.56
CA LEU A 8 -18.92 0.10 3.69
C LEU A 8 -18.82 0.99 4.92
N ASP A 9 -18.54 2.27 4.72
CA ASP A 9 -18.45 3.26 5.80
C ASP A 9 -19.81 3.49 6.47
N LYS A 10 -20.88 3.63 5.68
CA LYS A 10 -22.26 3.71 6.18
C LYS A 10 -22.65 2.51 7.06
N ARG A 11 -21.97 1.37 6.89
CA ARG A 11 -22.19 0.14 7.66
C ARG A 11 -21.15 -0.07 8.76
N ASN A 12 -20.27 0.91 8.99
CA ASN A 12 -19.20 0.89 9.98
C ASN A 12 -18.27 -0.32 9.84
N LEU A 13 -17.91 -0.65 8.58
CA LEU A 13 -17.07 -1.80 8.23
C LEU A 13 -15.60 -1.43 7.97
N LEU A 14 -15.30 -0.16 7.67
CA LEU A 14 -13.93 0.28 7.34
C LEU A 14 -12.93 0.08 8.49
N GLY A 15 -13.40 0.01 9.75
CA GLY A 15 -12.57 -0.29 10.92
C GLY A 15 -12.57 -1.76 11.35
N ARG A 16 -13.29 -2.64 10.65
CA ARG A 16 -13.46 -4.06 11.04
C ARG A 16 -12.72 -5.04 10.13
N ALA A 17 -12.26 -4.58 8.97
CA ALA A 17 -11.51 -5.37 8.02
C ALA A 17 -10.48 -4.49 7.30
N TYR A 18 -9.31 -5.07 7.02
CA TYR A 18 -8.33 -4.43 6.14
C TYR A 18 -8.75 -4.61 4.69
N ILE A 19 -8.84 -3.50 3.95
CA ILE A 19 -9.25 -3.49 2.55
C ILE A 19 -8.01 -3.28 1.68
N LEU A 20 -7.78 -4.22 0.77
CA LEU A 20 -6.75 -4.09 -0.26
C LEU A 20 -7.41 -3.76 -1.60
N ALA A 21 -6.98 -2.66 -2.21
CA ALA A 21 -7.45 -2.28 -3.53
C ALA A 21 -6.63 -3.01 -4.61
N GLY A 22 -7.31 -3.74 -5.49
CA GLY A 22 -6.67 -4.43 -6.61
C GLY A 22 -6.27 -3.45 -7.71
N VAL A 23 -5.03 -3.54 -8.20
CA VAL A 23 -4.52 -2.75 -9.34
C VAL A 23 -3.88 -3.68 -10.35
N ALA A 24 -4.38 -3.67 -11.59
CA ALA A 24 -3.83 -4.44 -12.70
C ALA A 24 -3.23 -3.47 -13.74
N PRO A 25 -1.91 -3.45 -13.95
CA PRO A 25 -1.30 -2.67 -15.02
C PRO A 25 -1.66 -3.26 -16.39
N LEU A 26 -1.95 -2.41 -17.37
CA LEU A 26 -2.35 -2.82 -18.72
C LEU A 26 -1.22 -2.60 -19.72
N ARG A 27 -0.74 -3.64 -20.39
CA ARG A 27 0.38 -3.53 -21.34
C ARG A 27 -0.03 -3.00 -22.72
N SER A 28 -1.33 -3.04 -23.05
CA SER A 28 -1.84 -2.61 -24.36
C SER A 28 -3.35 -2.35 -24.33
N ALA A 29 -3.84 -1.60 -25.33
CA ALA A 29 -5.27 -1.44 -25.57
C ALA A 29 -5.97 -2.78 -25.88
N HIS A 30 -5.28 -3.70 -26.57
CA HIS A 30 -5.84 -5.02 -26.84
C HIS A 30 -6.14 -5.80 -25.55
N ALA A 31 -5.23 -5.74 -24.56
CA ALA A 31 -5.48 -6.34 -23.24
C ALA A 31 -6.68 -5.68 -22.54
N ALA A 32 -6.84 -4.36 -22.67
CA ALA A 32 -7.96 -3.63 -22.12
C ALA A 32 -9.31 -4.04 -22.74
N HIS A 33 -9.37 -4.16 -24.07
CA HIS A 33 -10.54 -4.67 -24.80
C HIS A 33 -10.86 -6.12 -24.39
N TYR A 34 -9.84 -6.98 -24.33
CA TYR A 34 -10.02 -8.37 -23.91
C TYR A 34 -10.67 -8.48 -22.52
N LEU A 35 -10.23 -7.67 -21.56
CA LEU A 35 -10.81 -7.64 -20.21
C LEU A 35 -12.29 -7.22 -20.21
N ASN A 36 -12.65 -6.21 -21.01
CA ASN A 36 -14.04 -5.77 -21.16
C ASN A 36 -14.93 -6.85 -21.79
N ASP A 37 -14.42 -7.52 -22.83
CA ASP A 37 -15.23 -8.42 -23.64
C ASP A 37 -15.35 -9.82 -23.03
N HIS A 38 -14.34 -10.27 -22.28
CA HIS A 38 -14.22 -11.68 -21.88
C HIS A 38 -14.23 -11.92 -20.36
N VAL A 39 -14.11 -10.88 -19.53
CA VAL A 39 -14.08 -11.05 -18.07
C VAL A 39 -15.32 -10.43 -17.42
N PRO A 40 -16.31 -11.25 -17.01
CA PRO A 40 -17.53 -10.76 -16.38
C PRO A 40 -17.25 -9.90 -15.14
N GLY A 41 -17.87 -8.72 -15.10
CA GLY A 41 -17.74 -7.81 -13.98
C GLY A 41 -16.51 -6.89 -14.02
N ILE A 42 -15.64 -6.99 -15.04
CA ILE A 42 -14.60 -5.99 -15.29
C ILE A 42 -15.12 -4.97 -16.29
N ILE A 43 -14.85 -3.69 -16.00
CA ILE A 43 -15.13 -2.58 -16.91
C ILE A 43 -13.88 -1.70 -16.95
N VAL A 44 -13.20 -1.67 -18.09
CA VAL A 44 -12.14 -0.71 -18.41
C VAL A 44 -12.79 0.48 -19.12
N PRO A 45 -12.74 1.69 -18.54
CA PRO A 45 -13.35 2.86 -19.15
C PRO A 45 -12.77 3.17 -20.54
N GLN A 46 -13.62 3.63 -21.47
CA GLN A 46 -13.17 3.97 -22.83
C GLN A 46 -12.01 4.98 -22.83
N ALA A 47 -12.02 5.97 -21.92
CA ALA A 47 -10.94 6.94 -21.79
C ALA A 47 -9.56 6.30 -21.50
N ILE A 48 -9.52 5.17 -20.81
CA ILE A 48 -8.27 4.43 -20.54
C ILE A 48 -7.80 3.68 -21.79
N ILE A 49 -8.73 3.03 -22.51
CA ILE A 49 -8.46 2.37 -23.79
C ILE A 49 -7.91 3.39 -24.79
N ASP A 50 -8.59 4.53 -24.91
CA ASP A 50 -8.25 5.66 -25.74
C ASP A 50 -6.84 6.24 -25.48
N ARG A 51 -6.39 6.24 -24.22
CA ARG A 51 -5.02 6.62 -23.84
C ARG A 51 -4.02 5.59 -24.34
N LEU A 52 -4.30 4.32 -24.12
CA LEU A 52 -3.43 3.21 -24.55
C LEU A 52 -3.31 3.12 -26.09
N GLU A 53 -4.38 3.41 -26.83
CA GLU A 53 -4.36 3.39 -28.30
C GLU A 53 -3.57 4.56 -28.90
N ARG A 54 -3.57 5.72 -28.24
CA ARG A 54 -2.86 6.92 -28.70
C ARG A 54 -1.41 7.00 -28.21
N ALA A 55 -1.03 6.18 -27.24
CA ALA A 55 0.31 6.17 -26.68
C ALA A 55 1.34 5.66 -27.70
N ALA A 56 2.49 6.33 -27.78
CA ALA A 56 3.63 5.84 -28.56
C ALA A 56 4.22 4.56 -27.95
N ASP A 57 4.19 4.44 -26.63
CA ASP A 57 4.49 3.23 -25.88
C ASP A 57 3.29 2.88 -24.97
N PRO A 58 2.38 2.01 -25.41
CA PRO A 58 1.22 1.60 -24.62
C PRO A 58 1.58 0.88 -23.32
N ALA A 59 2.74 0.22 -23.25
CA ALA A 59 3.15 -0.45 -22.02
C ALA A 59 3.56 0.60 -20.97
N GLU A 60 4.35 1.59 -21.37
CA GLU A 60 4.71 2.71 -20.49
C GLU A 60 3.47 3.50 -20.05
N GLU A 61 2.55 3.82 -20.95
CA GLU A 61 1.29 4.48 -20.60
C GLU A 61 0.48 3.66 -19.58
N GLY A 62 0.46 2.34 -19.74
CA GLY A 62 -0.12 1.41 -18.79
C GLY A 62 0.48 1.49 -17.38
N VAL A 63 1.81 1.68 -17.29
CA VAL A 63 2.51 1.93 -16.02
C VAL A 63 2.03 3.25 -15.43
N GLN A 64 2.00 4.33 -16.22
CA GLN A 64 1.57 5.65 -15.75
C GLN A 64 0.13 5.63 -15.23
N ILE A 65 -0.80 5.00 -15.95
CA ILE A 65 -2.18 4.79 -15.51
C ILE A 65 -2.23 4.04 -14.18
N ALA A 66 -1.43 2.97 -14.03
CA ALA A 66 -1.37 2.21 -12.78
C ALA A 66 -0.82 3.06 -11.62
N LEU A 67 0.21 3.88 -11.86
CA LEU A 67 0.76 4.81 -10.86
C LEU A 67 -0.26 5.87 -10.45
N GLU A 68 -0.99 6.47 -11.39
CA GLU A 68 -2.09 7.41 -11.11
C GLU A 68 -3.22 6.79 -10.27
N ILE A 69 -3.52 5.51 -10.51
CA ILE A 69 -4.50 4.77 -9.71
C ILE A 69 -3.94 4.54 -8.29
N ILE A 70 -2.71 4.04 -8.17
CA ILE A 70 -2.06 3.79 -6.87
C ILE A 70 -2.00 5.07 -6.04
N ASP A 71 -1.63 6.20 -6.64
CA ASP A 71 -1.55 7.48 -5.94
C ASP A 71 -2.91 7.92 -5.39
N ARG A 72 -3.98 7.79 -6.18
CA ARG A 72 -5.34 8.07 -5.69
C ARG A 72 -5.75 7.15 -4.55
N LEU A 73 -5.46 5.85 -4.67
CA LEU A 73 -5.80 4.87 -3.64
C LEU A 73 -5.05 5.14 -2.32
N ARG A 74 -3.79 5.57 -2.38
CA ARG A 74 -3.00 5.93 -1.19
C ARG A 74 -3.63 7.04 -0.36
N HIS A 75 -4.32 7.97 -1.02
CA HIS A 75 -5.00 9.10 -0.36
C HIS A 75 -6.46 8.80 -0.01
N THR A 76 -6.95 7.58 -0.27
CA THR A 76 -8.35 7.20 -0.02
C THR A 76 -8.51 6.59 1.38
N PRO A 77 -9.32 7.18 2.29
CA PRO A 77 -9.59 6.62 3.60
C PRO A 77 -10.21 5.22 3.52
N GLY A 78 -9.84 4.35 4.46
CA GLY A 78 -10.33 2.97 4.53
C GLY A 78 -9.55 1.96 3.67
N ILE A 79 -8.65 2.41 2.80
CA ILE A 79 -7.73 1.52 2.09
C ILE A 79 -6.50 1.24 2.94
N SER A 80 -6.20 -0.04 3.14
CA SER A 80 -5.08 -0.51 3.96
C SER A 80 -3.84 -0.87 3.13
N GLY A 81 -4.01 -1.05 1.83
CA GLY A 81 -2.92 -1.35 0.91
C GLY A 81 -3.42 -1.63 -0.51
N VAL A 82 -2.48 -2.01 -1.38
CA VAL A 82 -2.73 -2.31 -2.79
C VAL A 82 -2.32 -3.74 -3.09
N HIS A 83 -3.16 -4.46 -3.81
CA HIS A 83 -2.83 -5.77 -4.38
C HIS A 83 -2.52 -5.60 -5.87
N ILE A 84 -1.24 -5.71 -6.25
CA ILE A 84 -0.78 -5.58 -7.64
C ILE A 84 -0.97 -6.92 -8.37
N MET A 85 -1.81 -6.94 -9.40
CA MET A 85 -2.11 -8.11 -10.23
C MET A 85 -1.41 -7.97 -11.59
N ALA A 86 -0.11 -8.27 -11.63
CA ALA A 86 0.72 -8.15 -12.85
C ALA A 86 0.82 -9.48 -13.62
N VAL A 87 -0.33 -10.09 -13.94
CA VAL A 87 -0.38 -11.42 -14.59
C VAL A 87 0.30 -11.38 -15.96
N GLY A 88 1.36 -12.17 -16.13
CA GLY A 88 2.14 -12.22 -17.37
C GLY A 88 3.04 -11.00 -17.59
N TRP A 89 3.18 -10.13 -16.57
CA TRP A 89 4.09 -8.99 -16.58
C TRP A 89 4.70 -8.74 -15.20
N GLU A 90 5.05 -9.80 -14.49
CA GLU A 90 5.50 -9.77 -13.09
C GLU A 90 6.76 -8.92 -12.89
N SER A 91 7.59 -8.80 -13.94
CA SER A 91 8.80 -7.97 -13.94
C SER A 91 8.53 -6.47 -13.75
N ILE A 92 7.28 -6.00 -13.94
CA ILE A 92 6.92 -4.59 -13.72
C ILE A 92 6.73 -4.23 -12.25
N VAL A 93 6.49 -5.22 -11.39
CA VAL A 93 6.12 -5.00 -9.98
C VAL A 93 7.17 -4.19 -9.22
N PRO A 94 8.49 -4.48 -9.30
CA PRO A 94 9.50 -3.67 -8.61
C PRO A 94 9.48 -2.20 -9.03
N ARG A 95 9.23 -1.93 -10.31
CA ARG A 95 9.12 -0.56 -10.83
C ARG A 95 7.89 0.14 -10.27
N LEU A 96 6.72 -0.51 -10.29
CA LEU A 96 5.50 0.07 -9.74
C LEU A 96 5.65 0.40 -8.26
N ILE A 97 6.27 -0.48 -7.48
CA ILE A 97 6.51 -0.25 -6.04
C ILE A 97 7.38 1.00 -5.84
N ARG A 98 8.53 1.06 -6.53
CA ARG A 98 9.48 2.17 -6.42
C ARG A 98 8.86 3.49 -6.88
N ASP A 99 8.29 3.50 -8.07
CA ASP A 99 7.81 4.73 -8.71
C ASP A 99 6.52 5.26 -8.05
N SER A 100 5.72 4.40 -7.39
CA SER A 100 4.54 4.83 -6.61
C SER A 100 4.89 5.29 -5.18
N GLY A 101 6.11 5.02 -4.70
CA GLY A 101 6.52 5.37 -3.35
C GLY A 101 5.74 4.65 -2.25
N ILE A 102 5.18 3.47 -2.54
CA ILE A 102 4.48 2.61 -1.56
C ILE A 102 5.43 1.71 -0.77
N GLU A 103 6.74 1.90 -0.94
CA GLU A 103 7.77 1.24 -0.16
C GLU A 103 7.59 1.54 1.34
N ARG A 104 7.06 0.57 2.09
CA ARG A 104 7.19 0.52 3.54
C ARG A 104 8.30 -0.47 3.89
N LEU A 105 9.55 -0.01 3.82
CA LEU A 105 10.62 -0.63 4.60
C LEU A 105 10.56 -0.02 6.01
N THR A 106 10.03 -0.79 6.95
CA THR A 106 10.54 -0.79 8.34
C THR A 106 10.37 0.48 9.20
N ALA A 107 9.65 1.53 8.78
CA ALA A 107 9.50 2.74 9.61
C ALA A 107 8.70 2.53 10.92
N ARG A 108 7.95 1.42 11.04
CA ARG A 108 7.27 1.05 12.29
C ARG A 108 8.14 0.24 13.25
N LEU A 109 9.02 -0.60 12.74
CA LEU A 109 9.89 -1.45 13.56
C LEU A 109 11.12 -0.69 14.08
N ALA A 110 11.63 0.30 13.32
CA ALA A 110 12.73 1.14 13.78
C ALA A 110 12.35 2.04 14.98
N CYS A 111 11.10 2.53 15.03
CA CYS A 111 10.61 3.34 16.15
C CYS A 111 10.40 2.50 17.43
N GLU A 112 9.99 1.24 17.27
CA GLU A 112 9.83 0.31 18.39
C GLU A 112 11.18 -0.13 18.98
N ASP A 113 12.23 -0.28 18.16
CA ASP A 113 13.58 -0.60 18.64
C ASP A 113 14.27 0.58 19.36
N GLU A 114 14.15 1.82 18.87
CA GLU A 114 14.76 3.00 19.51
C GLU A 114 14.11 3.30 20.88
N GLN A 115 12.78 3.25 20.97
CA GLN A 115 12.09 3.46 22.24
C GLN A 115 12.36 2.34 23.24
N THR A 116 12.48 1.09 22.78
CA THR A 116 12.79 -0.07 23.66
C THR A 116 14.23 -0.02 24.17
N GLN A 117 15.18 0.43 23.35
CA GLN A 117 16.57 0.61 23.77
C GLN A 117 16.74 1.79 24.74
N GLU A 118 16.03 2.90 24.54
CA GLU A 118 16.05 4.04 25.47
C GLU A 118 15.39 3.67 26.81
N LEU A 119 14.27 2.92 26.80
CA LEU A 119 13.63 2.39 28.01
C LEU A 119 14.50 1.36 28.76
N MET A 120 15.24 0.50 28.06
CA MET A 120 16.20 -0.42 28.69
C MET A 120 17.40 0.31 29.28
N HIS A 121 17.93 1.34 28.61
CA HIS A 121 19.08 2.12 29.11
C HIS A 121 18.69 2.92 30.37
N ILE A 122 17.51 3.55 30.39
CA ILE A 122 16.97 4.26 31.56
C ILE A 122 16.72 3.29 32.73
N THR A 123 16.31 2.05 32.45
CA THR A 123 16.06 1.04 33.50
C THR A 123 17.37 0.52 34.10
N LEU A 124 18.39 0.29 33.27
CA LEU A 124 19.73 -0.16 33.72
C LEU A 124 20.50 0.92 34.50
N GLU A 125 20.33 2.20 34.18
CA GLU A 125 20.91 3.31 34.96
C GLU A 125 20.24 3.48 36.33
N LYS A 126 18.92 3.18 36.44
CA LYS A 126 18.21 3.20 37.72
C LYS A 126 18.57 2.03 38.63
N GLU A 127 18.84 0.85 38.06
CA GLU A 127 19.30 -0.30 38.85
C GLU A 127 20.76 -0.17 39.30
N ASN A 128 21.62 0.50 38.53
CA ASN A 128 23.01 0.76 38.92
C ASN A 128 23.19 2.01 39.82
N GLY A 129 22.14 2.82 39.99
CA GLY A 129 22.13 4.03 40.83
C GLY A 129 21.67 3.81 42.28
N ASP A 130 21.16 2.63 42.64
CA ASP A 130 20.69 2.31 44.01
C ASP A 130 21.48 1.14 44.62
N ASN A 131 22.81 1.28 44.65
CA ASN A 131 23.66 0.42 45.47
C ASN A 131 24.52 1.28 46.40
N GLY A 132 23.90 1.77 47.49
CA GLY A 132 24.55 2.65 48.45
C GLY A 132 23.75 2.89 49.71
N GLN A 133 23.68 1.86 50.57
CA GLN A 133 23.34 1.88 52.00
C GLN A 133 21.86 1.97 52.41
N ARG A 134 21.27 0.79 52.62
CA ARG A 134 20.43 0.52 53.78
C ARG A 134 21.27 -0.21 54.85
N PRO A 135 21.47 0.34 56.06
CA PRO A 135 21.83 -0.48 57.20
C PRO A 135 20.56 -1.09 57.79
N PHE A 136 20.57 -2.43 57.91
CA PHE A 136 19.62 -3.21 58.70
C PHE A 136 19.73 -2.88 60.20
N GLU A 137 18.64 -3.19 60.90
CA GLU A 137 18.26 -2.90 62.28
C GLU A 137 19.26 -3.25 63.39
N LEU A 138 19.25 -2.45 64.47
CA LEU A 138 18.85 -2.84 65.84
C LEU A 138 18.53 -1.60 66.68
#